data_AF-A0A0A0CX10-F1
#
_entry.id   AF-A0A0A0CX10-F1
#
_cell.length_a   1.000
_cell.length_b   1.000
_cell.length_c   1.000
_cell.angle_alpha   90.00
_cell.angle_beta   90.00
_cell.angle_gamma   90.00
#
_symmetry.space_group_name_H-M   'P 1'
#
loop_
_entity.id
_entity.type
_entity.pdbx_description
1 polymer ?
#
loop_
_entity_poly.entity_id
_entity_poly.type
_entity_poly.pdbx_seq_one_letter_code
_entity_poly.pdbx_strand_id
1 'polypeptide(L)'
;LRLRPDRVVVGGFSQGASMAWTVACHLGDRVAGAVTFSGVFWDPLPRPGDCETAPPPLVHFHGRADRTFPLAGRAIGDRWHQGDTFLSLTVLGERAGCRLGVDTPVTVAGIACAQAEGCERGPITLCLHDRGHEVRATWLDGALSALGLPATPITSEVLP
;
A
#
# COMPACT_ATOMS: atom_id res chain seq x y z
N LEU A 1 -24.44 3.96 14.59
CA LEU A 1 -23.63 3.72 13.38
C LEU A 1 -22.90 2.39 13.55
N ARG A 2 -23.24 1.35 12.79
CA ARG A 2 -22.49 0.08 12.79
C ARG A 2 -21.51 0.13 11.62
N LEU A 3 -20.22 0.26 11.90
CA LEU A 3 -19.18 0.20 10.87
C LEU A 3 -19.14 -1.24 10.34
N ARG A 4 -19.32 -1.41 9.03
CA ARG A 4 -19.23 -2.73 8.40
C ARG A 4 -17.82 -2.92 7.84
N PRO A 5 -17.12 -4.04 8.12
CA PRO A 5 -15.77 -4.30 7.63
C PRO A 5 -15.60 -4.13 6.11
N ASP A 6 -16.63 -4.48 5.32
CA ASP A 6 -16.67 -4.29 3.85
C ASP A 6 -16.72 -2.82 3.40
N ARG A 7 -16.71 -1.87 4.35
CA ARG A 7 -16.75 -0.42 4.11
C ARG A 7 -15.64 0.33 4.84
N VAL A 8 -14.65 -0.38 5.38
CA VAL A 8 -13.50 0.22 6.06
C VAL A 8 -12.27 0.08 5.19
N VAL A 9 -11.59 1.20 4.93
CA VAL A 9 -10.26 1.21 4.31
C VAL A 9 -9.25 1.58 5.37
N VAL A 10 -8.11 0.88 5.38
CA VAL A 10 -6.95 1.31 6.16
C VAL A 10 -5.96 2.02 5.26
N GLY A 11 -5.32 3.07 5.75
CA GLY A 11 -4.33 3.76 4.97
C GLY A 11 -3.44 4.63 5.83
N GLY A 12 -2.41 5.18 5.19
CA GLY A 12 -1.49 6.07 5.86
C GLY A 12 -0.31 6.44 5.00
N PHE A 13 0.42 7.44 5.48
CA PHE A 13 1.66 7.93 4.91
C PHE A 13 2.82 7.69 5.88
N SER A 14 4.00 7.35 5.36
CA SER A 14 5.21 7.14 6.15
C SER A 14 5.01 6.04 7.20
N GLN A 15 5.28 6.30 8.49
CA GLN A 15 4.99 5.34 9.56
C GLN A 15 3.51 4.96 9.66
N GLY A 16 2.59 5.84 9.25
CA GLY A 16 1.17 5.49 9.14
C GLY A 16 0.92 4.47 8.03
N ALA A 17 1.72 4.48 6.96
CA ALA A 17 1.70 3.42 5.96
C ALA A 17 2.20 2.10 6.58
N SER A 18 3.31 2.11 7.32
CA SER A 18 3.80 0.92 8.03
C SER A 18 2.75 0.30 8.96
N MET A 19 2.01 1.14 9.70
CA MET A 19 0.87 0.69 10.52
C MET A 19 -0.21 0.04 9.65
N ALA A 20 -0.59 0.64 8.52
CA ALA A 20 -1.57 0.08 7.60
C ALA A 20 -1.12 -1.26 7.00
N TRP A 21 0.18 -1.43 6.73
CA TRP A 21 0.77 -2.70 6.31
C TRP A 21 0.66 -3.79 7.39
N THR A 22 0.92 -3.45 8.66
CA THR A 22 0.67 -4.36 9.79
C THR A 22 -0.81 -4.74 9.88
N VAL A 23 -1.73 -3.78 9.71
CA VAL A 23 -3.17 -4.06 9.68
C VAL A 23 -3.53 -4.97 8.50
N ALA A 24 -2.97 -4.75 7.31
CA ALA A 24 -3.23 -5.61 6.15
C ALA A 24 -2.79 -7.07 6.38
N CYS A 25 -1.69 -7.28 7.09
CA CYS A 25 -1.13 -8.60 7.41
C CYS A 25 -1.91 -9.34 8.50
N HIS A 26 -2.25 -8.65 9.60
CA HIS A 26 -2.89 -9.29 10.76
C HIS A 26 -4.41 -9.21 10.75
N LEU A 27 -4.98 -8.12 10.21
CA LEU A 27 -6.40 -7.79 10.29
C LEU A 27 -7.00 -7.51 8.89
N GLY A 28 -6.45 -8.13 7.85
CA GLY A 28 -6.87 -7.94 6.47
C GLY A 28 -8.34 -8.25 6.27
N ASP A 29 -8.88 -9.29 6.91
CA ASP A 29 -10.30 -9.68 6.87
C ASP A 29 -11.27 -8.63 7.47
N ARG A 30 -10.74 -7.63 8.21
CA ARG A 30 -11.52 -6.54 8.83
C ARG A 30 -11.61 -5.28 7.97
N VAL A 31 -10.94 -5.24 6.83
CA VAL A 31 -10.91 -4.08 5.94
C VAL A 31 -11.23 -4.48 4.50
N ALA A 32 -11.91 -3.58 3.79
CA ALA A 32 -12.28 -3.72 2.39
C ALA A 32 -11.09 -3.48 1.44
N GLY A 33 -10.09 -2.72 1.89
CA GLY A 33 -8.96 -2.30 1.06
C GLY A 33 -7.89 -1.57 1.87
N ALA A 34 -6.73 -1.38 1.27
CA ALA A 34 -5.65 -0.57 1.82
C ALA A 34 -5.11 0.45 0.79
N VAL A 35 -4.88 1.69 1.22
CA VAL A 35 -4.23 2.73 0.41
C VAL A 35 -3.07 3.33 1.19
N THR A 36 -1.84 3.15 0.73
CA THR A 36 -0.64 3.47 1.51
C THR A 36 0.39 4.25 0.70
N PHE A 37 1.16 5.11 1.39
CA PHE A 37 2.12 6.01 0.77
C PHE A 37 3.47 5.99 1.50
N SER A 38 4.55 5.69 0.79
CA SER A 38 5.94 5.87 1.26
C SER A 38 6.26 5.21 2.61
N GLY A 39 5.87 3.96 2.77
CA GLY A 39 6.16 3.17 3.97
C GLY A 39 5.57 1.75 3.87
N VAL A 40 6.34 0.78 4.33
CA VAL A 40 6.01 -0.65 4.30
C VAL A 40 6.33 -1.29 5.67
N PHE A 41 6.51 -2.61 5.74
CA PHE A 41 6.99 -3.27 6.95
C PHE A 41 8.35 -2.72 7.41
N TRP A 42 8.66 -2.94 8.68
CA TRP A 42 9.99 -2.71 9.25
C TRP A 42 10.72 -4.03 9.36
N ASP A 43 12.05 -3.97 9.40
CA ASP A 43 12.88 -5.13 9.60
C ASP A 43 12.95 -5.54 11.09
N PRO A 44 12.92 -6.85 11.38
CA PRO A 44 12.80 -7.95 10.42
C PRO A 44 11.40 -8.03 9.79
N LEU A 45 11.34 -8.20 8.46
CA LEU A 45 10.08 -8.42 7.75
C LEU A 45 9.35 -9.66 8.32
N PRO A 46 8.01 -9.64 8.39
CA PRO A 46 7.26 -10.86 8.68
C PRO A 46 7.45 -11.87 7.56
N ARG A 47 7.36 -13.16 7.87
CA ARG A 47 7.22 -14.20 6.83
C ARG A 47 5.77 -14.18 6.34
N PRO A 48 5.48 -14.67 5.12
CA PRO A 48 4.10 -14.75 4.63
C PRO A 48 3.17 -15.47 5.62
N GLY A 49 3.63 -16.57 6.23
CA GLY A 49 2.85 -17.33 7.22
C GLY A 49 2.63 -16.63 8.57
N ASP A 50 3.34 -15.53 8.86
CA ASP A 50 3.12 -14.73 10.08
C ASP A 50 1.93 -13.76 9.93
N CYS A 51 1.44 -13.54 8.70
CA CYS A 51 0.22 -12.80 8.44
C CYS A 51 -1.02 -13.66 8.71
N GLU A 52 -1.74 -13.34 9.78
CA GLU A 52 -2.86 -14.13 10.29
C GLU A 52 -4.02 -14.25 9.30
N THR A 53 -4.25 -13.23 8.49
CA THR A 53 -5.42 -13.16 7.59
C THR A 53 -5.01 -12.89 6.15
N ALA A 54 -5.93 -13.12 5.21
CA ALA A 54 -5.71 -12.82 3.81
C ALA A 54 -5.68 -11.28 3.59
N PRO A 55 -4.60 -10.73 3.03
CA PRO A 55 -4.46 -9.30 2.78
C PRO A 55 -5.64 -8.76 1.96
N PRO A 56 -6.09 -7.53 2.22
CA PRO A 56 -7.08 -6.88 1.39
C PRO A 56 -6.46 -6.46 0.04
N PRO A 57 -7.28 -6.11 -0.96
CA PRO A 57 -6.75 -5.40 -2.12
C PRO A 57 -6.06 -4.11 -1.67
N LEU A 58 -4.89 -3.82 -2.24
CA LEU A 58 -3.99 -2.78 -1.73
C LEU A 58 -3.40 -1.97 -2.88
N VAL A 59 -3.41 -0.64 -2.75
CA VAL A 59 -2.65 0.26 -3.63
C VAL A 59 -1.56 0.95 -2.81
N HIS A 60 -0.29 0.73 -3.17
CA HIS A 60 0.87 1.35 -2.56
C HIS A 60 1.49 2.36 -3.52
N PHE A 61 1.69 3.59 -3.07
CA PHE A 61 2.48 4.59 -3.79
C PHE A 61 3.81 4.81 -3.11
N HIS A 62 4.88 4.90 -3.90
CA HIS A 62 6.20 5.16 -3.38
C HIS A 62 7.05 6.00 -4.33
N GLY A 63 7.81 6.94 -3.76
CA GLY A 63 8.73 7.79 -4.50
C GLY A 63 10.05 7.10 -4.80
N ARG A 64 10.48 7.11 -6.06
CA ARG A 64 11.83 6.66 -6.47
C ARG A 64 12.95 7.53 -5.87
N ALA A 65 12.64 8.80 -5.57
CA ALA A 65 13.58 9.74 -4.97
C ALA A 65 13.38 9.88 -3.46
N ASP A 66 12.62 8.99 -2.81
CA ASP A 66 12.43 9.01 -1.37
C ASP A 66 13.74 8.72 -0.63
N ARG A 67 14.18 9.69 0.18
CA ARG A 67 15.37 9.58 1.04
C ARG A 67 15.02 9.44 2.53
N THR A 68 13.74 9.56 2.88
CA THR A 68 13.23 9.41 4.25
C THR A 68 12.94 7.95 4.54
N PHE A 69 12.25 7.28 3.60
CA PHE A 69 11.98 5.84 3.59
C PHE A 69 12.36 5.31 2.21
N PRO A 70 13.64 5.02 1.93
CA PRO A 70 14.06 4.53 0.61
C PRO A 70 13.37 3.22 0.25
N LEU A 71 13.14 2.98 -1.05
CA LEU A 71 12.53 1.74 -1.55
C LEU A 71 13.24 0.48 -1.06
N ALA A 72 14.57 0.51 -0.99
CA ALA A 72 15.40 -0.60 -0.51
C ALA A 72 15.45 -0.73 1.02
N GLY A 73 14.71 0.10 1.75
CA GLY A 73 14.84 0.21 3.19
C GLY A 73 16.08 0.99 3.61
N ARG A 74 16.23 1.20 4.93
CA ARG A 74 17.36 1.93 5.54
C ARG A 74 17.39 1.74 7.05
N ALA A 75 18.59 1.66 7.62
CA ALA A 75 18.81 1.75 9.05
C ALA A 75 18.44 3.15 9.63
N ILE A 76 17.77 3.15 10.78
CA ILE A 76 17.49 4.33 11.59
C ILE A 76 18.13 4.14 12.97
N GLY A 77 19.31 4.72 13.13
CA GLY A 77 20.17 4.44 14.28
C GLY A 77 20.58 2.97 14.31
N ASP A 78 20.90 2.46 15.51
CA ASP A 78 21.45 1.11 15.65
C ASP A 78 20.38 0.02 15.84
N ARG A 79 19.13 0.41 16.08
CA ARG A 79 18.07 -0.51 16.54
C ARG A 79 16.95 -0.74 15.55
N TRP A 80 16.72 0.18 14.64
CA TRP A 80 15.56 0.13 13.77
C TRP A 80 15.99 0.10 12.32
N HIS A 81 15.27 -0.64 11.49
CA HIS A 81 15.53 -0.71 10.07
C HIS A 81 14.20 -0.70 9.32
N GLN A 82 14.08 0.26 8.39
CA GLN A 82 12.96 0.35 7.47
C GLN A 82 13.05 -0.80 6.48
N GLY A 83 11.97 -1.55 6.27
CA GLY A 83 11.98 -2.71 5.39
C GLY A 83 12.08 -2.34 3.92
N ASP A 84 12.55 -3.29 3.11
CA ASP A 84 12.54 -3.18 1.65
C ASP A 84 11.10 -3.28 1.12
N THR A 85 10.75 -2.37 0.21
CA THR A 85 9.41 -2.24 -0.38
C THR A 85 9.06 -3.43 -1.26
N PHE A 86 10.01 -3.92 -2.05
CA PHE A 86 9.79 -5.05 -2.95
C PHE A 86 9.70 -6.36 -2.18
N LEU A 87 10.55 -6.55 -1.17
CA LEU A 87 10.46 -7.72 -0.28
C LEU A 87 9.16 -7.71 0.53
N SER A 88 8.71 -6.53 1.00
CA SER A 88 7.42 -6.41 1.69
C SER A 88 6.26 -6.81 0.78
N LEU A 89 6.28 -6.39 -0.50
CA LEU A 89 5.29 -6.79 -1.50
C LEU A 89 5.32 -8.29 -1.79
N THR A 90 6.51 -8.91 -1.80
CA THR A 90 6.64 -10.37 -1.90
C THR A 90 5.93 -11.06 -0.73
N VAL A 91 6.14 -10.59 0.51
CA VAL A 91 5.50 -11.16 1.70
C VAL A 91 3.97 -11.09 1.61
N LEU A 92 3.41 -9.92 1.32
CA LEU A 92 1.94 -9.79 1.21
C LEU A 92 1.40 -10.55 0.00
N GLY A 93 2.08 -10.51 -1.14
CA GLY A 93 1.68 -11.23 -2.35
C GLY A 93 1.58 -12.73 -2.10
N GLU A 94 2.64 -13.34 -1.56
CA GLU A 94 2.66 -14.77 -1.24
C GLU A 94 1.56 -15.13 -0.25
N ARG A 95 1.34 -14.30 0.78
CA ARG A 95 0.24 -14.53 1.72
C ARG A 95 -1.13 -14.46 1.04
N ALA A 96 -1.29 -13.54 0.08
CA ALA A 96 -2.51 -13.36 -0.69
C ALA A 96 -2.67 -14.39 -1.83
N GLY A 97 -1.73 -15.34 -1.99
CA GLY A 97 -1.79 -16.37 -3.02
C GLY A 97 -1.46 -15.88 -4.43
N CYS A 98 -0.83 -14.71 -4.56
CA CYS A 98 -0.44 -14.11 -5.83
C CYS A 98 1.04 -13.69 -5.82
N ARG A 99 1.55 -13.21 -6.95
CA ARG A 99 2.94 -12.76 -7.04
C ARG A 99 3.02 -11.45 -7.82
N LEU A 100 3.67 -10.45 -7.21
CA LEU A 100 4.08 -9.24 -7.92
C LEU A 100 5.11 -9.63 -9.02
N GLY A 101 4.88 -9.20 -10.25
CA GLY A 101 5.74 -9.55 -11.39
C GLY A 101 5.16 -10.60 -12.35
N VAL A 102 3.84 -10.78 -12.37
CA VAL A 102 3.10 -10.92 -13.63
C VAL A 102 2.62 -9.52 -13.96
N ASP A 103 3.47 -8.73 -14.62
CA ASP A 103 3.25 -7.30 -14.82
C ASP A 103 2.02 -7.07 -15.69
N THR A 104 0.86 -6.89 -15.06
CA THR A 104 -0.27 -6.22 -15.71
C THR A 104 -0.05 -4.73 -15.49
N PRO A 105 0.48 -3.99 -16.48
CA PRO A 105 0.63 -2.55 -16.34
C PRO A 105 -0.75 -1.92 -16.21
N VAL A 106 -0.93 -1.14 -15.14
CA VAL A 106 -2.12 -0.32 -14.92
C VAL A 106 -1.72 1.11 -14.66
N THR A 107 -2.67 2.03 -14.83
CA THR A 107 -2.47 3.44 -14.50
C THR A 107 -3.42 3.84 -13.39
N VAL A 108 -2.88 4.32 -12.27
CA VAL A 108 -3.66 4.85 -11.15
C VAL A 108 -3.27 6.30 -10.91
N ALA A 109 -4.24 7.22 -10.93
CA ALA A 109 -4.00 8.66 -10.76
C ALA A 109 -2.90 9.23 -11.70
N GLY A 110 -2.81 8.71 -12.92
CA GLY A 110 -1.78 9.10 -13.90
C GLY A 110 -0.39 8.53 -13.64
N ILE A 111 -0.22 7.62 -12.67
CA ILE A 111 1.03 6.94 -12.35
C ILE A 111 1.00 5.53 -12.94
N ALA A 112 2.09 5.12 -13.59
CA ALA A 112 2.28 3.75 -14.04
C ALA A 112 2.54 2.83 -12.84
N CYS A 113 1.78 1.74 -12.76
CA CYS A 113 1.81 0.81 -11.66
C CYS A 113 1.95 -0.64 -12.16
N ALA A 114 2.55 -1.48 -11.33
CA ALA A 114 2.54 -2.93 -11.47
C ALA A 114 1.45 -3.51 -10.57
N GLN A 115 0.59 -4.38 -11.12
CA GLN A 115 -0.51 -5.00 -10.39
C GLN A 115 -0.32 -6.52 -10.34
N ALA A 116 -0.36 -7.11 -9.15
CA ALA A 116 -0.51 -8.55 -8.96
C ALA A 116 -1.99 -8.90 -9.05
N GLU A 117 -2.32 -9.72 -10.05
CA GLU A 117 -3.66 -10.27 -10.26
C GLU A 117 -3.82 -11.64 -9.59
N GLY A 118 -5.06 -12.11 -9.48
CA GLY A 118 -5.37 -13.46 -8.99
C GLY A 118 -5.16 -13.67 -7.49
N CYS A 119 -4.94 -12.60 -6.73
CA CYS A 119 -4.88 -12.64 -5.28
C CYS A 119 -6.25 -13.00 -4.67
N GLU A 120 -6.25 -13.71 -3.54
CA GLU A 120 -7.44 -14.29 -2.89
C GLU A 120 -8.59 -13.28 -2.69
N ARG A 121 -8.25 -12.03 -2.35
CA ARG A 121 -9.24 -10.98 -2.01
C ARG A 121 -9.27 -9.80 -2.96
N GLY A 122 -8.45 -9.81 -4.00
CA GLY A 122 -8.30 -8.71 -4.95
C GLY A 122 -6.86 -8.20 -5.05
N PRO A 123 -6.59 -7.34 -6.05
CA PRO A 123 -5.23 -7.07 -6.51
C PRO A 123 -4.37 -6.30 -5.50
N ILE A 124 -3.06 -6.53 -5.59
CA ILE A 124 -2.03 -5.74 -4.90
C ILE A 124 -1.28 -4.93 -5.95
N THR A 125 -1.28 -3.60 -5.82
CA THR A 125 -0.80 -2.67 -6.84
C THR A 125 0.30 -1.79 -6.28
N LEU A 126 1.46 -1.75 -6.95
CA LEU A 126 2.57 -0.85 -6.65
C LEU A 126 2.65 0.26 -7.72
N CYS A 127 2.50 1.50 -7.29
CA CYS A 127 2.63 2.69 -8.10
C CYS A 127 3.92 3.45 -7.73
N LEU A 128 4.82 3.63 -8.70
CA LEU A 128 6.09 4.31 -8.47
C LEU A 128 6.12 5.67 -9.19
N HIS A 129 6.36 6.74 -8.43
CA HIS A 129 6.48 8.10 -8.95
C HIS A 129 7.90 8.66 -8.75
N ASP A 130 8.28 9.69 -9.50
CA ASP A 130 9.66 10.21 -9.52
C ASP A 130 9.97 11.24 -8.42
N ARG A 131 9.10 11.30 -7.41
CA ARG A 131 9.20 12.28 -6.32
C ARG A 131 9.81 11.66 -5.06
N GLY A 132 9.99 12.48 -4.03
CA GLY A 132 10.48 12.07 -2.71
C GLY A 132 9.36 11.56 -1.80
N HIS A 133 9.54 11.76 -0.49
CA HIS A 133 8.62 11.37 0.56
C HIS A 133 7.37 12.28 0.59
N GLU A 134 6.40 12.05 -0.29
CA GLU A 134 5.19 12.86 -0.38
C GLU A 134 3.92 12.02 -0.61
N VAL A 135 2.77 12.65 -0.39
CA VAL A 135 1.44 12.13 -0.71
C VAL A 135 0.63 13.25 -1.34
N ARG A 136 -0.25 12.90 -2.29
CA ARG A 136 -1.18 13.83 -2.92
C ARG A 136 -2.61 13.34 -2.80
N ALA A 137 -3.50 14.31 -2.63
CA ALA A 137 -4.94 14.07 -2.54
C ALA A 137 -5.47 13.32 -3.78
N THR A 138 -4.99 13.67 -4.98
CA THR A 138 -5.35 13.00 -6.23
C THR A 138 -4.90 11.53 -6.31
N TRP A 139 -3.80 11.17 -5.64
CA TRP A 139 -3.35 9.78 -5.57
C TRP A 139 -4.26 8.95 -4.67
N LEU A 140 -4.71 9.52 -3.55
CA LEU A 140 -5.71 8.89 -2.68
C LEU A 140 -7.04 8.68 -3.43
N ASP A 141 -7.53 9.70 -4.12
CA ASP A 141 -8.77 9.63 -4.91
C ASP A 141 -8.70 8.55 -6.00
N GLY A 142 -7.61 8.52 -6.77
CA GLY A 142 -7.39 7.49 -7.79
C GLY A 142 -7.24 6.08 -7.21
N ALA A 143 -6.60 5.95 -6.04
CA ALA A 143 -6.46 4.66 -5.36
C ALA A 143 -7.80 4.11 -4.84
N LEU A 144 -8.61 4.97 -4.23
CA LEU A 144 -9.96 4.60 -3.79
C LEU A 144 -10.81 4.18 -4.99
N SER A 145 -10.72 4.92 -6.11
CA SER A 145 -11.38 4.55 -7.36
C SER A 145 -10.90 3.20 -7.89
N ALA A 146 -9.59 2.93 -7.85
CA ALA A 146 -9.01 1.64 -8.27
C ALA A 146 -9.47 0.47 -7.40
N LEU A 147 -9.79 0.71 -6.12
CA LEU A 147 -10.40 -0.26 -5.22
C LEU A 147 -11.93 -0.38 -5.38
N GLY A 148 -12.54 0.34 -6.34
CA GLY A 148 -13.99 0.35 -6.56
C GLY A 148 -14.76 1.05 -5.44
N LEU A 149 -14.10 1.92 -4.68
CA LEU A 149 -14.69 2.67 -3.58
C LEU A 149 -15.06 4.08 -4.01
N PRO A 150 -16.09 4.69 -3.38
CA PRO A 150 -16.47 6.06 -3.70
C PRO A 150 -15.28 7.00 -3.49
N ALA A 151 -14.94 7.72 -4.53
CA ALA A 151 -13.91 8.74 -4.53
C ALA A 151 -14.57 10.03 -5.03
N THR A 152 -14.40 11.12 -4.28
CA THR A 152 -14.91 12.43 -4.70
C THR A 152 -13.76 13.15 -5.38
N PRO A 153 -13.86 13.46 -6.69
CA PRO A 153 -12.79 14.13 -7.41
C PRO A 153 -12.32 15.36 -6.65
N ILE A 154 -11.06 15.36 -6.24
CA ILE A 154 -10.47 16.48 -5.52
C ILE A 154 -10.05 17.51 -6.57
N THR A 155 -10.96 18.41 -6.92
CA THR A 155 -10.64 19.57 -7.74
C THR A 155 -9.83 20.55 -6.89
N SER A 156 -8.82 21.20 -7.49
CA SER A 156 -7.94 22.17 -6.82
C SER A 156 -8.64 23.47 -6.41
N GLU A 157 -9.97 23.50 -6.36
CA GLU A 157 -10.79 24.69 -6.11
C GLU A 157 -11.16 24.89 -4.64
N VAL A 158 -10.72 24.01 -3.73
CA VAL A 158 -11.03 24.14 -2.30
C VAL A 158 -9.78 24.00 -1.45
N LEU A 159 -9.01 25.08 -1.40
CA LEU A 159 -8.22 25.48 -0.23
C LEU A 159 -8.46 26.99 -0.05
N PRO A 160 -9.23 27.44 0.96
CA PRO A 160 -9.09 28.81 1.45
C PRO A 160 -7.73 29.00 2.13
#